data_AF-A0A9W7XY48-F1
#
_entry.id   AF-A0A9W7XY48-F1
#
_cell.length_a   1.000
_cell.length_b   1.000
_cell.length_c   1.000
_cell.angle_alpha   90.00
_cell.angle_beta   90.00
_cell.angle_gamma   90.00
#
_symmetry.space_group_name_H-M   'P 1'
#
loop_
_entity.id
_entity.type
_entity.pdbx_description
1 polymer ?
#
loop_
_entity_poly.entity_id
_entity_poly.type
_entity_poly.pdbx_seq_one_letter_code
_entity_poly.pdbx_strand_id
1 'polypeptide(L)'
;MALSDELSKFIPKDFGKKSKKGVKGGAASVAGTTAGYDKPTKDTSQKNKSYPKSNTLSADISSVKADAGATASTGNASGDVDSDQRLPVNHHIVLSSGKKVVSTLTWDAAGDTLCSGTHSGQMNLWDFKTMDGSFQPTRTMHPYEEGQRQQIRIARFNHDGSSILICSSADPRAKLLDSSGRVVREFKRGDMYLLDMRRTVGHVAPLTSVDWSPKDPERFISSAADSTVRVWNCENAAGQELVLVAKSDVGKRRPVISSCAYSVDGSMIGMSQVDDGSLSLWAANASAKRPTHQLKNAHASGSDISFVFMPDARGILSRGSEDSMVKLWDIRKFNKPLAEVSGMHAAATESNLALSPDSRHVLVGLGRSPQGDGGGAGIAVLDTSDLQVRRRLDMPFSSDVVSVCWHPHIDQIAASSSDGSIGVFYDKEGVRGGALLCAGRRIARRQVSEITGPIITPHALPLFKDEPSAAPTSAKRRRAAERTKPGVPVYGHGSGGNIGVNETQHIMKTLMKDTLRDEDPREALLRYAQVAESDPMFIAPAYGDNNKPVFEKDSDDESSTEQPLKKRK
;
A
#
# COMPACT_ATOMS: atom_id res chain seq x y z
N MET A 1 58.34 4.41 -17.18
CA MET A 1 58.33 5.01 -15.84
C MET A 1 58.12 3.90 -14.83
N ALA A 2 59.19 3.49 -14.16
CA ALA A 2 59.17 2.44 -13.15
C ALA A 2 58.65 3.03 -11.83
N LEU A 3 57.55 2.47 -11.32
CA LEU A 3 57.07 2.70 -9.96
C LEU A 3 57.84 1.77 -9.02
N SER A 4 58.29 2.34 -7.91
CA SER A 4 59.26 1.81 -6.96
C SER A 4 58.82 0.53 -6.23
N ASP A 5 59.78 -0.39 -6.05
CA ASP A 5 59.67 -1.73 -5.47
C ASP A 5 59.20 -1.79 -4.00
N GLU A 6 59.07 -0.65 -3.30
CA GLU A 6 58.80 -0.61 -1.86
C GLU A 6 57.33 -0.87 -1.48
N LEU A 7 56.38 -0.57 -2.38
CA LEU A 7 54.95 -0.76 -2.13
C LEU A 7 54.49 -2.22 -2.27
N SER A 8 55.30 -3.08 -2.90
CA SER A 8 54.98 -4.51 -3.10
C SER A 8 55.09 -5.36 -1.83
N LYS A 9 55.75 -4.83 -0.79
CA LYS A 9 55.99 -5.52 0.50
C LYS A 9 54.78 -5.48 1.44
N PHE A 10 53.78 -4.63 1.17
CA PHE A 10 52.62 -4.43 2.05
C PHE A 10 51.35 -5.20 1.63
N ILE A 11 51.42 -6.03 0.58
CA ILE A 11 50.27 -6.83 0.13
C ILE A 11 50.41 -8.27 0.67
N PRO A 12 49.48 -8.79 1.50
CA PRO A 12 49.50 -10.18 1.93
C PRO A 12 49.24 -11.11 0.74
N LYS A 13 50.18 -12.02 0.44
CA LYS A 13 50.12 -12.88 -0.74
C LYS A 13 49.39 -14.22 -0.55
N ASP A 14 48.92 -14.57 0.65
CA ASP A 14 48.21 -15.84 0.85
C ASP A 14 47.16 -15.79 1.96
N PHE A 15 45.90 -16.06 1.59
CA PHE A 15 44.82 -16.42 2.50
C PHE A 15 44.52 -17.92 2.38
N GLY A 16 45.05 -18.70 3.34
CA GLY A 16 44.44 -19.90 3.91
C GLY A 16 43.96 -21.03 2.98
N LYS A 17 44.89 -21.89 2.52
CA LYS A 17 44.55 -23.29 2.20
C LYS A 17 44.66 -24.14 3.47
N LYS A 18 43.55 -24.69 3.98
CA LYS A 18 43.59 -25.76 4.99
C LYS A 18 43.85 -27.10 4.32
N SER A 19 44.95 -27.75 4.71
CA SER A 19 45.36 -29.07 4.26
C SER A 19 44.52 -30.17 4.92
N LYS A 20 44.13 -31.18 4.14
CA LYS A 20 43.58 -32.44 4.66
C LYS A 20 44.75 -33.27 5.22
N LYS A 21 44.80 -33.45 6.54
CA LYS A 21 45.55 -34.55 7.16
C LYS A 21 44.66 -35.79 7.22
N GLY A 22 45.06 -36.83 6.52
CA GLY A 22 44.52 -38.18 6.71
C GLY A 22 45.16 -38.85 7.92
N VAL A 23 44.38 -39.67 8.63
CA VAL A 23 44.89 -40.70 9.53
C VAL A 23 44.17 -42.02 9.20
N LYS A 24 44.99 -43.07 9.22
CA LYS A 24 44.79 -44.42 8.67
C LYS A 24 43.70 -45.22 9.40
N GLY A 25 43.15 -46.19 8.67
CA GLY A 25 42.19 -47.16 9.17
C GLY A 25 42.78 -48.24 10.09
N GLY A 26 41.88 -48.89 10.81
CA GLY A 26 42.07 -50.13 11.55
C GLY A 26 40.70 -50.79 11.71
N ALA A 27 40.58 -52.04 11.28
CA ALA A 27 39.37 -52.85 11.26
C ALA A 27 38.99 -53.37 12.66
N ALA A 28 37.68 -53.50 12.95
CA ALA A 28 37.09 -54.71 13.55
C ALA A 28 35.56 -54.54 13.79
N SER A 29 34.86 -55.62 13.46
CA SER A 29 33.50 -56.08 13.77
C SER A 29 32.70 -55.42 14.91
N VAL A 30 31.37 -55.33 14.75
CA VAL A 30 30.39 -56.22 15.41
C VAL A 30 28.93 -55.79 15.10
N ALA A 31 28.14 -56.80 14.74
CA ALA A 31 26.69 -57.02 14.87
C ALA A 31 25.66 -55.91 14.53
N GLY A 32 24.75 -56.28 13.63
CA GLY A 32 23.57 -55.51 13.27
C GLY A 32 22.49 -55.48 14.34
N THR A 33 21.74 -54.39 14.33
CA THR A 33 20.32 -54.32 14.69
C THR A 33 19.72 -53.16 13.87
N THR A 34 19.05 -53.49 12.78
CA THR A 34 18.24 -52.55 12.00
C THR A 34 16.84 -52.48 12.62
N ALA A 35 16.50 -51.36 13.24
CA ALA A 35 15.13 -51.03 13.59
C ALA A 35 14.40 -50.57 12.32
N GLY A 36 13.46 -51.38 11.86
CA GLY A 36 12.55 -51.05 10.76
C GLY A 36 11.53 -50.00 11.20
N TYR A 37 11.27 -49.03 10.32
CA TYR A 37 10.11 -48.15 10.40
C TYR A 37 9.09 -48.61 9.36
N ASP A 38 7.94 -49.09 9.84
CA ASP A 38 6.83 -49.55 9.03
C ASP A 38 6.09 -48.39 8.34
N LYS A 39 5.75 -48.60 7.07
CA LYS A 39 4.81 -47.77 6.32
C LYS A 39 3.37 -48.05 6.78
N PRO A 40 2.51 -47.04 6.96
CA PRO A 40 1.10 -47.30 7.19
C PRO A 40 0.41 -47.73 5.90
N THR A 41 -0.13 -48.95 5.91
CA THR A 41 -1.01 -49.51 4.89
C THR A 41 -2.45 -49.03 5.10
N LYS A 42 -3.16 -48.86 3.97
CA LYS A 42 -4.59 -48.57 3.89
C LYS A 42 -5.39 -49.75 4.44
N ASP A 43 -6.29 -49.48 5.38
CA ASP A 43 -7.40 -50.39 5.70
C ASP A 43 -8.74 -49.70 5.47
N THR A 44 -9.43 -50.23 4.46
CA THR A 44 -10.83 -50.02 4.12
C THR A 44 -11.71 -50.68 5.19
N SER A 45 -12.48 -49.90 5.94
CA SER A 45 -13.68 -50.41 6.58
C SER A 45 -14.81 -49.38 6.48
N GLN A 46 -15.81 -49.73 5.67
CA GLN A 46 -17.06 -49.01 5.54
C GLN A 46 -17.78 -49.03 6.90
N LYS A 47 -18.06 -47.85 7.46
CA LYS A 47 -19.10 -47.68 8.47
C LYS A 47 -20.03 -46.57 8.01
N ASN A 48 -21.22 -46.98 7.59
CA ASN A 48 -22.37 -46.14 7.31
C ASN A 48 -22.66 -45.27 8.55
N LYS A 49 -22.45 -43.96 8.41
CA LYS A 49 -23.06 -42.95 9.29
C LYS A 49 -24.03 -42.15 8.45
N SER A 50 -25.29 -42.57 8.51
CA SER A 50 -26.44 -41.82 8.02
C SER A 50 -26.60 -40.56 8.87
N TYR A 51 -26.48 -39.39 8.26
CA TYR A 51 -27.03 -38.16 8.84
C TYR A 51 -28.52 -38.04 8.43
N PRO A 52 -29.41 -37.64 9.34
CA PRO A 52 -30.84 -37.65 9.08
C PRO A 52 -31.20 -36.58 8.05
N LYS A 53 -32.02 -36.98 7.06
CA LYS A 53 -32.81 -36.03 6.27
C LYS A 53 -33.76 -35.32 7.24
N SER A 54 -33.52 -34.04 7.53
CA SER A 54 -34.50 -33.21 8.22
C SER A 54 -35.34 -32.46 7.20
N ASN A 55 -36.51 -33.05 6.96
CA ASN A 55 -37.81 -32.43 6.71
C ASN A 55 -37.85 -31.09 5.96
N THR A 56 -38.33 -31.20 4.72
CA THR A 56 -39.36 -30.33 4.18
C THR A 56 -40.38 -29.94 5.25
N LEU A 57 -40.50 -28.64 5.54
CA LEU A 57 -41.71 -28.04 6.05
C LEU A 57 -41.93 -26.71 5.33
N SER A 58 -42.98 -26.78 4.51
CA SER A 58 -43.78 -25.71 3.94
C SER A 58 -44.47 -24.85 5.00
N ALA A 59 -45.01 -23.72 4.52
CA ALA A 59 -45.91 -22.75 5.16
C ALA A 59 -45.20 -21.65 5.97
N ASP A 60 -45.54 -20.36 5.88
CA ASP A 60 -46.45 -19.58 5.03
C ASP A 60 -46.16 -18.10 5.34
N ILE A 61 -46.96 -17.19 4.75
CA ILE A 61 -47.08 -15.72 4.95
C ILE A 61 -46.45 -14.95 3.75
N SER A 62 -47.18 -14.24 2.91
CA SER A 62 -48.62 -13.92 2.89
C SER A 62 -49.08 -13.56 1.49
N SER A 63 -50.28 -14.01 1.19
CA SER A 63 -51.14 -13.60 0.09
C SER A 63 -51.37 -12.08 0.03
N VAL A 64 -51.11 -11.48 -1.13
CA VAL A 64 -51.96 -10.39 -1.65
C VAL A 64 -52.34 -10.79 -3.08
N LYS A 65 -53.64 -11.02 -3.27
CA LYS A 65 -54.27 -11.25 -4.57
C LYS A 65 -54.13 -9.99 -5.43
N ALA A 66 -53.72 -10.15 -6.68
CA ALA A 66 -54.07 -9.24 -7.76
C ALA A 66 -54.54 -10.08 -8.95
N ASP A 67 -55.62 -9.60 -9.55
CA ASP A 67 -56.55 -10.30 -10.42
C ASP A 67 -55.98 -10.94 -11.69
N ALA A 68 -56.71 -11.95 -12.13
CA ALA A 68 -56.58 -12.61 -13.42
C ALA A 68 -57.02 -11.69 -14.57
N GLY A 69 -56.39 -11.87 -15.74
CA GLY A 69 -57.04 -11.64 -17.02
C GLY A 69 -56.21 -10.96 -18.11
N ALA A 70 -55.25 -11.68 -18.71
CA ALA A 70 -54.93 -11.49 -20.13
C ALA A 70 -54.20 -12.72 -20.67
N THR A 71 -54.85 -13.35 -21.65
CA THR A 71 -54.40 -14.47 -22.47
C THR A 71 -53.16 -14.13 -23.30
N ALA A 72 -52.13 -14.98 -23.26
CA ALA A 72 -51.22 -15.15 -24.39
C ALA A 72 -50.64 -16.57 -24.42
N SER A 73 -50.87 -17.20 -25.57
CA SER A 73 -50.44 -18.48 -26.09
C SER A 73 -49.07 -19.01 -25.66
N THR A 74 -49.07 -20.32 -25.44
CA THR A 74 -47.97 -21.27 -25.59
C THR A 74 -46.92 -20.87 -26.63
N GLY A 75 -45.67 -20.80 -26.17
CA GLY A 75 -44.48 -20.95 -26.99
C GLY A 75 -43.43 -21.67 -26.17
N ASN A 76 -43.30 -22.98 -26.37
CA ASN A 76 -42.09 -23.71 -25.99
C ASN A 76 -40.92 -23.05 -26.74
N ALA A 77 -40.12 -22.28 -26.01
CA ALA A 77 -38.75 -22.01 -26.37
C ALA A 77 -37.91 -22.47 -25.19
N SER A 78 -37.64 -23.78 -25.15
CA SER A 78 -36.32 -24.25 -24.73
C SER A 78 -35.32 -23.65 -25.71
N GLY A 79 -35.07 -22.35 -25.57
CA GLY A 79 -33.92 -21.72 -26.19
C GLY A 79 -32.73 -22.22 -25.40
N ASP A 80 -31.82 -22.91 -26.08
CA ASP A 80 -30.42 -22.90 -25.71
C ASP A 80 -30.02 -21.43 -25.52
N VAL A 81 -30.21 -20.92 -24.30
CA VAL A 81 -29.64 -19.63 -23.90
C VAL A 81 -28.17 -19.91 -23.92
N ASP A 82 -27.49 -19.36 -24.94
CA ASP A 82 -26.05 -19.42 -25.13
C ASP A 82 -25.38 -19.53 -23.77
N SER A 83 -24.75 -20.68 -23.51
CA SER A 83 -23.95 -20.94 -22.31
C SER A 83 -22.68 -20.07 -22.27
N ASP A 84 -22.69 -18.94 -22.97
CA ASP A 84 -21.78 -17.82 -22.85
C ASP A 84 -22.02 -17.12 -21.51
N GLN A 85 -21.51 -17.78 -20.48
CA GLN A 85 -20.79 -17.17 -19.36
C GLN A 85 -21.59 -16.14 -18.55
N ARG A 86 -22.31 -16.68 -17.57
CA ARG A 86 -23.02 -15.92 -16.54
C ARG A 86 -22.03 -15.06 -15.73
N LEU A 87 -21.98 -13.76 -16.01
CA LEU A 87 -21.29 -12.77 -15.17
C LEU A 87 -22.09 -12.53 -13.87
N PRO A 88 -21.45 -12.42 -12.69
CA PRO A 88 -22.13 -12.27 -11.41
C PRO A 88 -22.61 -10.82 -11.16
N VAL A 89 -23.57 -10.36 -11.95
CA VAL A 89 -24.01 -8.95 -11.98
C VAL A 89 -25.50 -8.75 -11.69
N ASN A 90 -26.24 -9.83 -11.48
CA ASN A 90 -27.69 -9.79 -11.31
C ASN A 90 -28.12 -9.15 -9.98
N HIS A 91 -27.31 -9.26 -8.94
CA HIS A 91 -27.58 -8.69 -7.63
C HIS A 91 -26.42 -7.83 -7.18
N HIS A 92 -26.70 -6.78 -6.40
CA HIS A 92 -25.67 -5.91 -5.84
C HIS A 92 -25.97 -5.56 -4.38
N ILE A 93 -24.91 -5.35 -3.59
CA ILE A 93 -24.93 -4.76 -2.26
C ILE A 93 -24.09 -3.49 -2.29
N VAL A 94 -24.52 -2.49 -1.53
CA VAL A 94 -23.82 -1.21 -1.39
C VAL A 94 -23.23 -1.11 0.01
N LEU A 95 -21.90 -1.02 0.10
CA LEU A 95 -21.19 -0.76 1.35
C LEU A 95 -20.72 0.70 1.37
N SER A 96 -20.77 1.35 2.54
CA SER A 96 -20.39 2.75 2.70
C SER A 96 -19.19 2.89 3.63
N SER A 97 -18.00 3.14 3.08
CA SER A 97 -16.76 3.24 3.86
C SER A 97 -16.57 4.63 4.49
N GLY A 98 -17.18 5.67 3.91
CA GLY A 98 -17.02 7.07 4.28
C GLY A 98 -17.40 8.00 3.12
N LYS A 99 -16.95 9.27 3.18
CA LYS A 99 -17.16 10.28 2.12
C LYS A 99 -15.94 10.54 1.23
N LYS A 100 -14.86 9.80 1.46
CA LYS A 100 -13.58 9.98 0.77
C LYS A 100 -13.36 8.80 -0.17
N VAL A 101 -12.64 9.07 -1.26
CA VAL A 101 -12.27 8.07 -2.26
C VAL A 101 -11.71 6.83 -1.60
N VAL A 102 -12.24 5.68 -2.00
CA VAL A 102 -11.70 4.36 -1.65
C VAL A 102 -10.63 4.01 -2.67
N SER A 103 -9.38 4.13 -2.24
CA SER A 103 -8.19 3.88 -3.03
C SER A 103 -8.02 2.40 -3.40
N THR A 104 -8.36 1.50 -2.47
CA THR A 104 -8.01 0.08 -2.58
C THR A 104 -9.15 -0.82 -2.19
N LEU A 105 -9.27 -1.93 -2.91
CA LEU A 105 -10.07 -3.07 -2.53
C LEU A 105 -9.23 -4.35 -2.65
N THR A 106 -9.34 -5.22 -1.65
CA THR A 106 -8.76 -6.56 -1.70
C THR A 106 -9.65 -7.54 -0.95
N TRP A 107 -9.83 -8.70 -1.54
CA TRP A 107 -10.51 -9.82 -0.91
C TRP A 107 -9.53 -10.69 -0.13
N ASP A 108 -10.03 -11.33 0.91
CA ASP A 108 -9.43 -12.50 1.51
C ASP A 108 -9.54 -13.71 0.56
N ALA A 109 -8.63 -14.68 0.69
CA ALA A 109 -8.57 -15.87 -0.15
C ALA A 109 -9.81 -16.78 -0.02
N ALA A 110 -10.45 -16.77 1.16
CA ALA A 110 -11.71 -17.47 1.39
C ALA A 110 -12.94 -16.70 0.89
N GLY A 111 -12.82 -15.38 0.66
CA GLY A 111 -13.91 -14.52 0.21
C GLY A 111 -14.92 -14.14 1.30
N ASP A 112 -14.57 -14.35 2.56
CA ASP A 112 -15.41 -13.99 3.71
C ASP A 112 -15.19 -12.56 4.17
N THR A 113 -13.98 -12.04 3.99
CA THR A 113 -13.62 -10.68 4.37
C THR A 113 -13.16 -9.87 3.18
N LEU A 114 -13.59 -8.61 3.14
CA LEU A 114 -13.14 -7.61 2.19
C LEU A 114 -12.44 -6.49 2.98
N CYS A 115 -11.32 -6.01 2.47
CA CYS A 115 -10.61 -4.86 3.02
C CYS A 115 -10.69 -3.69 2.05
N SER A 116 -10.97 -2.50 2.58
CA SER A 116 -10.98 -1.26 1.81
C SER A 116 -10.09 -0.21 2.46
N GLY A 117 -9.22 0.42 1.68
CA GLY A 117 -8.42 1.58 2.07
C GLY A 117 -8.98 2.87 1.48
N THR A 118 -8.83 3.98 2.19
CA THR A 118 -9.30 5.30 1.74
C THR A 118 -8.20 6.36 1.77
N HIS A 119 -8.43 7.47 1.05
CA HIS A 119 -7.52 8.61 1.04
C HIS A 119 -7.43 9.32 2.40
N SER A 120 -8.41 9.15 3.29
CA SER A 120 -8.37 9.72 4.65
C SER A 120 -7.44 8.97 5.60
N GLY A 121 -6.84 7.86 5.14
CA GLY A 121 -6.07 6.94 5.97
C GLY A 121 -6.94 6.02 6.83
N GLN A 122 -8.24 5.92 6.54
CA GLN A 122 -9.12 4.91 7.13
C GLN A 122 -9.00 3.60 6.35
N MET A 123 -8.80 2.51 7.09
CA MET A 123 -8.95 1.15 6.60
C MET A 123 -10.18 0.52 7.24
N ASN A 124 -11.07 -0.03 6.43
CA ASN A 124 -12.23 -0.76 6.89
C ASN A 124 -12.11 -2.23 6.51
N LEU A 125 -12.45 -3.09 7.46
CA LEU A 125 -12.64 -4.52 7.26
C LEU A 125 -14.13 -4.82 7.25
N TRP A 126 -14.53 -5.61 6.27
CA TRP A 126 -15.91 -6.01 5.98
C TRP A 126 -15.97 -7.53 6.08
N ASP A 127 -16.36 -8.06 7.23
CA ASP A 127 -16.54 -9.50 7.38
C ASP A 127 -18.01 -9.88 7.14
N PHE A 128 -18.29 -10.52 6.00
CA PHE A 128 -19.64 -10.89 5.59
C PHE A 128 -20.25 -11.99 6.47
N LYS A 129 -19.43 -12.75 7.22
CA LYS A 129 -19.92 -13.75 8.17
C LYS A 129 -20.51 -13.13 9.43
N THR A 130 -20.02 -11.98 9.88
CA THR A 130 -20.47 -11.32 11.12
C THR A 130 -21.38 -10.13 10.86
N MET A 131 -21.23 -9.49 9.70
CA MET A 131 -22.05 -8.39 9.25
C MET A 131 -23.55 -8.74 9.23
N ASP A 132 -24.39 -7.77 9.58
CA ASP A 132 -25.84 -7.83 9.50
C ASP A 132 -26.34 -7.10 8.23
N GLY A 133 -27.67 -7.05 8.04
CA GLY A 133 -28.25 -6.35 6.89
C GLY A 133 -28.06 -4.82 6.88
N SER A 134 -27.37 -4.23 7.88
CA SER A 134 -27.08 -2.79 7.93
C SER A 134 -25.86 -2.39 7.09
N PHE A 135 -25.09 -3.37 6.63
CA PHE A 135 -23.89 -3.20 5.84
C PHE A 135 -22.87 -2.20 6.43
N GLN A 136 -22.73 -2.19 7.77
CA GLN A 136 -21.68 -1.44 8.47
C GLN A 136 -20.34 -2.20 8.53
N PRO A 137 -19.20 -1.52 8.40
CA PRO A 137 -17.90 -2.17 8.50
C PRO A 137 -17.74 -2.81 9.88
N THR A 138 -17.20 -4.03 9.91
CA THR A 138 -17.03 -4.77 11.17
C THR A 138 -15.91 -4.16 12.00
N ARG A 139 -14.92 -3.57 11.34
CA ARG A 139 -13.85 -2.81 11.99
C ARG A 139 -13.40 -1.66 11.11
N THR A 140 -13.35 -0.46 11.68
CA THR A 140 -12.70 0.72 11.12
C THR A 140 -11.45 1.04 11.92
N MET A 141 -10.36 1.36 11.24
CA MET A 141 -9.08 1.59 11.88
C MET A 141 -8.18 2.54 11.08
N HIS A 142 -7.20 3.09 11.79
CA HIS A 142 -6.18 3.99 11.25
C HIS A 142 -4.82 3.36 11.51
N PRO A 143 -4.20 2.68 10.51
CA PRO A 143 -2.93 1.99 10.72
C PRO A 143 -1.72 2.93 10.85
N TYR A 144 -1.92 4.21 10.53
CA TYR A 144 -0.97 5.29 10.77
C TYR A 144 -1.48 6.17 11.92
N GLU A 145 -0.56 6.66 12.76
CA GLU A 145 -0.88 7.39 13.99
C GLU A 145 -1.72 8.66 13.73
N GLU A 146 -2.50 9.08 14.73
CA GLU A 146 -3.54 10.11 14.60
C GLU A 146 -3.03 11.47 14.09
N GLY A 147 -1.75 11.81 14.30
CA GLY A 147 -1.13 13.03 13.79
C GLY A 147 -0.66 12.98 12.33
N GLN A 148 -0.62 11.79 11.73
CA GLN A 148 -0.13 11.54 10.36
C GLN A 148 -1.15 10.68 9.62
N ARG A 149 -2.35 11.23 9.40
CA ARG A 149 -3.35 10.59 8.52
C ARG A 149 -2.85 10.64 7.09
N GLN A 150 -2.36 9.51 6.62
CA GLN A 150 -1.83 9.36 5.28
C GLN A 150 -2.77 8.49 4.45
N GLN A 151 -2.87 8.80 3.15
CA GLN A 151 -3.63 8.01 2.20
C GLN A 151 -3.06 6.59 2.11
N ILE A 152 -3.92 5.60 2.33
CA ILE A 152 -3.60 4.20 2.05
C ILE A 152 -3.65 4.04 0.54
N ARG A 153 -2.53 3.64 -0.09
CA ARG A 153 -2.44 3.57 -1.56
C ARG A 153 -2.77 2.20 -2.11
N ILE A 154 -2.26 1.13 -1.51
CA ILE A 154 -2.57 -0.28 -1.83
C ILE A 154 -2.65 -1.09 -0.52
N ALA A 155 -3.65 -1.97 -0.43
CA ALA A 155 -3.75 -3.01 0.58
C ALA A 155 -3.92 -4.37 -0.12
N ARG A 156 -3.19 -5.40 0.33
CA ARG A 156 -3.25 -6.76 -0.23
C ARG A 156 -3.27 -7.80 0.87
N PHE A 157 -4.27 -8.69 0.83
CA PHE A 157 -4.25 -9.89 1.65
C PHE A 157 -3.16 -10.85 1.18
N ASN A 158 -2.57 -11.55 2.15
CA ASN A 158 -1.74 -12.71 1.87
C ASN A 158 -2.60 -13.83 1.25
N HIS A 159 -1.98 -14.76 0.54
CA HIS A 159 -2.66 -15.90 -0.10
C HIS A 159 -3.41 -16.79 0.91
N ASP A 160 -2.96 -16.82 2.16
CA ASP A 160 -3.61 -17.59 3.24
C ASP A 160 -4.71 -16.79 3.98
N GLY A 161 -4.86 -15.49 3.71
CA GLY A 161 -5.81 -14.62 4.42
C GLY A 161 -5.38 -14.18 5.82
N SER A 162 -4.27 -14.70 6.32
CA SER A 162 -3.81 -14.47 7.70
C SER A 162 -3.29 -13.06 7.96
N SER A 163 -2.76 -12.39 6.94
CA SER A 163 -2.10 -11.09 7.06
C SER A 163 -2.48 -10.16 5.92
N ILE A 164 -2.39 -8.86 6.18
CA ILE A 164 -2.66 -7.79 5.22
C ILE A 164 -1.41 -6.91 5.12
N LEU A 165 -0.91 -6.70 3.91
CA LEU A 165 0.17 -5.77 3.64
C LEU A 165 -0.43 -4.43 3.19
N ILE A 166 0.07 -3.34 3.76
CA ILE A 166 -0.37 -1.99 3.37
C ILE A 166 0.81 -1.14 2.94
N CYS A 167 0.52 -0.24 2.00
CA CYS A 167 1.38 0.87 1.65
C CYS A 167 0.62 2.20 1.69
N SER A 168 1.37 3.27 1.98
CA SER A 168 0.87 4.63 2.04
C SER A 168 1.56 5.48 0.98
N SER A 169 0.85 6.49 0.49
CA SER A 169 1.41 7.44 -0.48
C SER A 169 2.45 8.41 0.11
N ALA A 170 2.63 8.44 1.44
CA ALA A 170 3.56 9.36 2.10
C ALA A 170 4.67 8.66 2.90
N ASP A 171 4.44 7.46 3.42
CA ASP A 171 5.44 6.73 4.19
C ASP A 171 6.25 5.80 3.27
N PRO A 172 7.60 5.84 3.30
CA PRO A 172 8.44 4.86 2.62
C PRO A 172 8.37 3.46 3.26
N ARG A 173 7.76 3.30 4.44
CA ARG A 173 7.69 2.01 5.14
C ARG A 173 6.43 1.24 4.76
N ALA A 174 6.61 -0.05 4.45
CA ALA A 174 5.49 -0.98 4.39
C ALA A 174 5.10 -1.36 5.83
N LYS A 175 3.82 -1.64 6.06
CA LYS A 175 3.33 -2.19 7.33
C LYS A 175 2.60 -3.50 7.08
N LEU A 176 2.88 -4.48 7.93
CA LEU A 176 2.21 -5.76 7.95
C LEU A 176 1.18 -5.76 9.06
N LEU A 177 -0.05 -6.13 8.73
CA LEU A 177 -1.14 -6.28 9.68
C LEU A 177 -1.59 -7.74 9.74
N ASP A 178 -2.14 -8.10 10.88
CA ASP A 178 -2.87 -9.34 11.07
C ASP A 178 -4.23 -9.25 10.36
N SER A 179 -4.86 -10.41 10.11
CA SER A 179 -6.25 -10.57 9.65
C SER A 179 -7.24 -9.72 10.45
N SER A 180 -7.00 -9.53 11.74
CA SER A 180 -7.81 -8.67 12.61
C SER A 180 -7.63 -7.18 12.33
N GLY A 181 -6.58 -6.77 11.62
CA GLY A 181 -6.19 -5.38 11.39
C GLY A 181 -5.27 -4.80 12.47
N ARG A 182 -4.58 -5.61 13.27
CA ARG A 182 -3.53 -5.07 14.17
C ARG A 182 -2.21 -4.99 13.42
N VAL A 183 -1.46 -3.89 13.58
CA VAL A 183 -0.11 -3.78 12.99
C VAL A 183 0.81 -4.76 13.72
N VAL A 184 1.33 -5.74 12.96
CA VAL A 184 2.25 -6.76 13.46
C VAL A 184 3.69 -6.29 13.31
N ARG A 185 4.03 -5.73 12.13
CA ARG A 185 5.39 -5.27 11.83
C ARG A 185 5.40 -4.02 10.97
N GLU A 186 6.47 -3.27 11.11
CA GLU A 186 6.81 -2.13 10.28
C GLU A 186 8.22 -2.33 9.71
N PHE A 187 8.35 -2.22 8.39
CA PHE A 187 9.63 -2.46 7.71
C PHE A 187 10.53 -1.23 7.78
N LYS A 188 11.84 -1.46 7.83
CA LYS A 188 12.82 -0.39 8.04
C LYS A 188 12.82 0.62 6.88
N ARG A 189 12.92 1.92 7.22
CA ARG A 189 13.14 3.00 6.25
C ARG A 189 14.61 3.06 5.82
N GLY A 190 14.84 3.36 4.55
CA GLY A 190 16.16 3.60 3.98
C GLY A 190 16.75 4.95 4.38
N ASP A 191 18.07 5.04 4.33
CA ASP A 191 18.77 6.30 4.48
C ASP A 191 18.62 7.15 3.22
N MET A 192 18.05 8.35 3.37
CA MET A 192 17.78 9.28 2.28
C MET A 192 19.03 9.89 1.67
N TYR A 193 20.13 9.94 2.42
CA TYR A 193 21.36 10.59 1.97
C TYR A 193 22.26 9.67 1.13
N LEU A 194 21.94 8.38 1.05
CA LEU A 194 22.66 7.43 0.20
C LEU A 194 22.22 7.55 -1.26
N LEU A 195 23.19 7.78 -2.14
CA LEU A 195 22.95 7.85 -3.57
C LEU A 195 22.68 6.46 -4.18
N ASP A 196 23.40 5.43 -3.76
CA ASP A 196 23.20 4.08 -4.27
C ASP A 196 22.08 3.37 -3.48
N MET A 197 20.94 3.19 -4.14
CA MET A 197 19.76 2.54 -3.54
C MET A 197 20.03 1.10 -3.11
N ARG A 198 21.01 0.41 -3.73
CA ARG A 198 21.38 -0.97 -3.35
C ARG A 198 22.01 -1.04 -1.96
N ARG A 199 22.57 0.07 -1.47
CA ARG A 199 23.21 0.15 -0.14
C ARG A 199 22.25 0.55 0.97
N THR A 200 21.06 1.04 0.62
CA THR A 200 20.04 1.42 1.60
C THR A 200 19.34 0.18 2.14
N VAL A 201 18.98 0.17 3.42
CA VAL A 201 18.31 -0.97 4.08
C VAL A 201 16.78 -0.97 3.90
N GLY A 202 16.24 0.05 3.25
CA GLY A 202 14.81 0.13 2.93
C GLY A 202 14.51 1.27 1.97
N HIS A 203 13.24 1.47 1.66
CA HIS A 203 12.85 2.51 0.73
C HIS A 203 13.13 3.90 1.29
N VAL A 204 13.51 4.81 0.39
CA VAL A 204 13.84 6.20 0.73
C VAL A 204 12.67 7.14 0.47
N ALA A 205 11.86 6.81 -0.54
CA ALA A 205 10.70 7.58 -0.97
C ALA A 205 9.40 6.79 -0.74
N PRO A 206 8.22 7.44 -0.81
CA PRO A 206 6.95 6.79 -0.54
C PRO A 206 6.69 5.58 -1.44
N LEU A 207 5.98 4.61 -0.87
CA LEU A 207 5.60 3.40 -1.57
C LEU A 207 4.47 3.68 -2.56
N THR A 208 4.53 3.01 -3.71
CA THR A 208 3.54 3.14 -4.77
C THR A 208 2.66 1.90 -4.90
N SER A 209 3.24 0.71 -4.70
CA SER A 209 2.50 -0.54 -4.71
C SER A 209 3.20 -1.64 -3.92
N VAL A 210 2.44 -2.68 -3.61
CA VAL A 210 2.89 -3.87 -2.90
C VAL A 210 2.18 -5.10 -3.45
N ASP A 211 2.87 -6.24 -3.42
CA ASP A 211 2.29 -7.52 -3.85
C ASP A 211 2.95 -8.70 -3.13
N TRP A 212 2.21 -9.78 -2.93
CA TRP A 212 2.69 -10.99 -2.25
C TRP A 212 3.35 -11.95 -3.23
N SER A 213 4.34 -12.71 -2.75
CA SER A 213 4.91 -13.80 -3.53
C SER A 213 3.93 -14.98 -3.57
N PRO A 214 3.58 -15.50 -4.76
CA PRO A 214 2.62 -16.62 -4.87
C PRO A 214 3.19 -17.96 -4.41
N LYS A 215 4.52 -18.07 -4.24
CA LYS A 215 5.20 -19.30 -3.80
C LYS A 215 5.48 -19.33 -2.31
N ASP A 216 5.84 -18.17 -1.75
CA ASP A 216 6.32 -18.04 -0.39
C ASP A 216 5.44 -17.02 0.35
N PRO A 217 4.57 -17.44 1.28
CA PRO A 217 3.62 -16.55 1.97
C PRO A 217 4.29 -15.55 2.92
N GLU A 218 5.59 -15.71 3.18
CA GLU A 218 6.40 -14.80 3.99
C GLU A 218 7.20 -13.81 3.15
N ARG A 219 7.10 -13.86 1.82
CA ARG A 219 7.79 -12.92 0.93
C ARG A 219 6.81 -12.01 0.22
N PHE A 220 7.20 -10.75 0.09
CA PHE A 220 6.45 -9.76 -0.67
C PHE A 220 7.39 -8.80 -1.38
N ILE A 221 6.85 -8.08 -2.35
CA ILE A 221 7.52 -6.98 -3.01
C ILE A 221 6.88 -5.65 -2.67
N SER A 222 7.69 -4.61 -2.67
CA SER A 222 7.23 -3.23 -2.63
C SER A 222 7.92 -2.40 -3.69
N SER A 223 7.16 -1.53 -4.35
CA SER A 223 7.68 -0.50 -5.24
C SER A 223 7.58 0.87 -4.58
N ALA A 224 8.49 1.77 -4.95
CA ALA A 224 8.48 3.13 -4.45
C ALA A 224 8.88 4.14 -5.51
N ALA A 225 8.64 5.42 -5.19
CA ALA A 225 9.10 6.55 -5.99
C ALA A 225 10.64 6.73 -5.99
N ASP A 226 11.39 5.86 -5.29
CA ASP A 226 12.86 5.89 -5.22
C ASP A 226 13.54 5.13 -6.38
N SER A 227 12.79 4.79 -7.43
CA SER A 227 13.20 3.97 -8.58
C SER A 227 13.54 2.51 -8.25
N THR A 228 13.09 1.98 -7.11
CA THR A 228 13.36 0.59 -6.72
C THR A 228 12.12 -0.24 -6.47
N VAL A 229 12.22 -1.52 -6.82
CA VAL A 229 11.35 -2.59 -6.30
C VAL A 229 12.21 -3.46 -5.39
N ARG A 230 11.73 -3.73 -4.19
CA ARG A 230 12.45 -4.52 -3.19
C ARG A 230 11.67 -5.76 -2.83
N VAL A 231 12.39 -6.87 -2.66
CA VAL A 231 11.86 -8.11 -2.13
C VAL A 231 12.17 -8.16 -0.64
N TRP A 232 11.14 -8.41 0.15
CA TRP A 232 11.22 -8.44 1.60
C TRP A 232 10.83 -9.81 2.11
N ASN A 233 11.40 -10.16 3.26
CA ASN A 233 10.96 -11.29 4.05
C ASN A 233 10.20 -10.75 5.28
N CYS A 234 8.98 -11.22 5.50
CA CYS A 234 8.16 -10.87 6.63
C CYS A 234 8.83 -11.19 7.96
N GLU A 235 9.55 -12.31 8.06
CA GLU A 235 10.27 -12.70 9.27
C GLU A 235 11.34 -11.66 9.67
N ASN A 236 12.05 -11.12 8.67
CA ASN A 236 13.14 -10.18 8.86
C ASN A 236 12.76 -8.75 8.45
N ALA A 237 12.15 -8.00 9.37
CA ALA A 237 11.80 -6.60 9.14
C ALA A 237 13.01 -5.64 9.07
N ALA A 238 14.22 -6.12 9.41
CA ALA A 238 15.40 -5.28 9.52
C ALA A 238 16.10 -5.02 8.18
N GLY A 239 15.80 -5.76 7.12
CA GLY A 239 16.40 -5.56 5.81
C GLY A 239 15.69 -6.32 4.69
N GLN A 240 15.99 -5.92 3.47
CA GLN A 240 15.47 -6.52 2.24
C GLN A 240 16.38 -7.65 1.73
N GLU A 241 15.80 -8.61 1.00
CA GLU A 241 16.56 -9.71 0.37
C GLU A 241 17.14 -9.31 -0.99
N LEU A 242 16.36 -8.55 -1.78
CA LEU A 242 16.73 -8.15 -3.14
C LEU A 242 16.33 -6.71 -3.43
N VAL A 243 17.16 -6.00 -4.19
CA VAL A 243 16.87 -4.64 -4.68
C VAL A 243 16.97 -4.63 -6.20
N LEU A 244 15.84 -4.41 -6.86
CA LEU A 244 15.74 -4.18 -8.30
C LEU A 244 15.72 -2.68 -8.54
N VAL A 245 16.61 -2.18 -9.39
CA VAL A 245 16.74 -0.74 -9.68
C VAL A 245 16.30 -0.47 -11.10
N ALA A 246 15.27 0.34 -11.25
CA ALA A 246 14.79 0.85 -12.51
C ALA A 246 15.78 1.88 -13.08
N LYS A 247 16.05 1.79 -14.38
CA LYS A 247 16.83 2.78 -15.12
C LYS A 247 15.96 3.34 -16.23
N SER A 248 15.95 4.68 -16.33
CA SER A 248 15.39 5.43 -17.45
C SER A 248 16.56 6.05 -18.22
N ASP A 249 16.39 6.10 -19.55
CA ASP A 249 17.33 6.80 -20.42
C ASP A 249 16.92 8.27 -20.62
N VAL A 250 15.73 8.65 -20.16
CA VAL A 250 15.19 10.00 -20.27
C VAL A 250 15.73 10.86 -19.13
N GLY A 251 16.56 11.84 -19.49
CA GLY A 251 16.93 12.94 -18.59
C GLY A 251 17.91 12.62 -17.45
N LYS A 252 18.65 11.50 -17.49
CA LYS A 252 19.58 11.04 -16.41
C LYS A 252 18.97 11.05 -15.00
N ARG A 253 17.64 11.10 -14.89
CA ARG A 253 16.90 11.14 -13.62
C ARG A 253 16.45 9.74 -13.23
N ARG A 254 16.10 9.60 -11.96
CA ARG A 254 15.60 8.33 -11.42
C ARG A 254 14.11 8.21 -11.76
N PRO A 255 13.69 7.13 -12.42
CA PRO A 255 12.30 6.99 -12.80
C PRO A 255 11.43 6.65 -11.59
N VAL A 256 10.23 7.22 -11.53
CA VAL A 256 9.20 6.85 -10.55
C VAL A 256 8.54 5.54 -10.97
N ILE A 257 8.43 4.59 -10.04
CA ILE A 257 7.76 3.31 -10.29
C ILE A 257 6.29 3.44 -9.89
N SER A 258 5.36 3.17 -10.81
CA SER A 258 3.92 3.28 -10.55
C SER A 258 3.36 2.03 -9.86
N SER A 259 3.68 0.85 -10.41
CA SER A 259 3.23 -0.43 -9.85
C SER A 259 4.27 -1.54 -10.00
N CYS A 260 4.12 -2.57 -9.17
CA CYS A 260 4.83 -3.85 -9.22
C CYS A 260 3.86 -4.99 -8.97
N ALA A 261 4.13 -6.15 -9.57
CA ALA A 261 3.39 -7.37 -9.35
C ALA A 261 4.29 -8.58 -9.55
N TYR A 262 3.99 -9.68 -8.87
CA TYR A 262 4.56 -10.98 -9.17
C TYR A 262 3.83 -11.63 -10.35
N SER A 263 4.58 -12.40 -11.14
CA SER A 263 3.94 -13.38 -12.03
C SER A 263 3.31 -14.49 -11.20
N VAL A 264 2.23 -15.10 -11.68
CA VAL A 264 1.49 -16.15 -10.95
C VAL A 264 2.36 -17.37 -10.63
N ASP A 265 3.36 -17.66 -11.46
CA ASP A 265 4.35 -18.71 -11.22
C ASP A 265 5.50 -18.27 -10.28
N GLY A 266 5.53 -17.02 -9.82
CA GLY A 266 6.57 -16.43 -8.99
C GLY A 266 7.97 -16.41 -9.63
N SER A 267 8.09 -16.65 -10.94
CA SER A 267 9.39 -16.66 -11.62
C SER A 267 9.86 -15.26 -12.01
N MET A 268 8.93 -14.33 -12.20
CA MET A 268 9.19 -12.97 -12.65
C MET A 268 8.54 -11.93 -11.73
N ILE A 269 9.18 -10.76 -11.68
CA ILE A 269 8.70 -9.54 -11.03
C ILE A 269 8.54 -8.49 -12.12
N GLY A 270 7.33 -7.97 -12.28
CA GLY A 270 7.05 -6.85 -13.15
C GLY A 270 7.24 -5.52 -12.42
N MET A 271 7.65 -4.49 -13.15
CA MET A 271 7.63 -3.10 -12.70
C MET A 271 7.23 -2.17 -13.84
N SER A 272 6.45 -1.15 -13.53
CA SER A 272 6.07 -0.08 -14.46
C SER A 272 6.69 1.25 -14.07
N GLN A 273 7.17 2.01 -15.05
CA GLN A 273 7.84 3.29 -14.87
C GLN A 273 6.97 4.40 -15.44
N VAL A 274 6.73 5.45 -14.66
CA VAL A 274 5.87 6.59 -15.06
C VAL A 274 6.56 7.47 -16.10
N ASP A 275 7.82 7.84 -15.88
CA ASP A 275 8.51 8.84 -16.71
C ASP A 275 8.65 8.40 -18.17
N ASP A 276 9.13 7.19 -18.43
CA ASP A 276 9.32 6.64 -19.78
C ASP A 276 8.08 5.88 -20.29
N GLY A 277 7.02 5.79 -19.48
CA GLY A 277 5.89 4.90 -19.74
C GLY A 277 6.31 3.45 -19.99
N SER A 278 7.39 2.99 -19.35
CA SER A 278 8.06 1.73 -19.67
C SER A 278 7.60 0.59 -18.76
N LEU A 279 7.62 -0.63 -19.30
CA LEU A 279 7.39 -1.86 -18.54
C LEU A 279 8.67 -2.67 -18.54
N SER A 280 9.09 -3.16 -17.38
CA SER A 280 10.24 -4.06 -17.30
C SER A 280 9.97 -5.26 -16.40
N LEU A 281 10.53 -6.39 -16.81
CA LEU A 281 10.36 -7.68 -16.17
C LEU A 281 11.72 -8.17 -15.70
N TRP A 282 11.76 -8.64 -14.46
CA TRP A 282 12.95 -9.14 -13.80
C TRP A 282 12.70 -10.58 -13.40
N ALA A 283 13.69 -11.46 -13.52
CA ALA A 283 13.56 -12.79 -12.95
C ALA A 283 13.75 -12.70 -11.42
N ALA A 284 12.82 -13.28 -10.66
CA ALA A 284 12.79 -13.20 -9.20
C ALA A 284 14.04 -13.79 -8.53
N ASN A 285 14.58 -14.87 -9.11
CA ASN A 285 15.74 -15.59 -8.59
C ASN A 285 17.07 -15.22 -9.28
N ALA A 286 17.05 -14.33 -10.28
CA ALA A 286 18.23 -14.00 -11.07
C ALA A 286 18.95 -12.75 -10.56
N SER A 287 20.14 -12.50 -11.11
CA SER A 287 20.93 -11.33 -10.73
C SER A 287 20.17 -10.02 -10.97
N ALA A 288 19.99 -9.21 -9.92
CA ALA A 288 19.37 -7.88 -9.94
C ALA A 288 20.19 -6.80 -10.69
N LYS A 289 21.01 -7.18 -11.67
CA LYS A 289 21.84 -6.23 -12.44
C LYS A 289 21.10 -5.62 -13.63
N ARG A 290 20.28 -6.41 -14.33
CA ARG A 290 19.54 -5.95 -15.52
C ARG A 290 18.16 -6.63 -15.61
N PRO A 291 17.16 -5.95 -16.18
CA PRO A 291 15.88 -6.57 -16.49
C PRO A 291 16.07 -7.69 -17.52
N THR A 292 15.23 -8.72 -17.42
CA THR A 292 15.13 -9.80 -18.41
C THR A 292 14.48 -9.29 -19.69
N HIS A 293 13.40 -8.53 -19.55
CA HIS A 293 12.71 -7.85 -20.65
C HIS A 293 12.46 -6.40 -20.25
N GLN A 294 12.63 -5.47 -21.18
CA GLN A 294 12.30 -4.07 -21.00
C GLN A 294 11.66 -3.55 -22.28
N LEU A 295 10.47 -2.99 -22.13
CA LEU A 295 9.73 -2.32 -23.18
C LEU A 295 9.63 -0.85 -22.83
N LYS A 296 10.21 -0.02 -23.69
CA LYS A 296 10.13 1.44 -23.58
C LYS A 296 8.87 1.93 -24.28
N ASN A 297 8.27 3.02 -23.79
CA ASN A 297 7.08 3.64 -24.38
C ASN A 297 5.90 2.66 -24.54
N ALA A 298 5.65 1.84 -23.52
CA ALA A 298 4.48 0.96 -23.51
C ALA A 298 3.17 1.77 -23.43
N HIS A 299 3.20 2.85 -22.65
CA HIS A 299 2.21 3.93 -22.58
C HIS A 299 2.91 5.29 -22.69
N ALA A 300 2.18 6.39 -22.75
CA ALA A 300 2.75 7.73 -22.88
C ALA A 300 3.56 8.10 -21.63
N SER A 301 4.54 8.96 -21.87
CA SER A 301 5.40 9.50 -20.83
C SER A 301 4.58 10.29 -19.81
N GLY A 302 4.78 10.00 -18.53
CA GLY A 302 4.05 10.62 -17.43
C GLY A 302 2.75 9.90 -17.04
N SER A 303 2.34 8.86 -17.76
CA SER A 303 1.16 8.07 -17.38
C SER A 303 1.47 7.16 -16.19
N ASP A 304 0.59 7.18 -15.18
CA ASP A 304 0.54 6.09 -14.21
C ASP A 304 0.09 4.79 -14.90
N ILE A 305 0.75 3.68 -14.55
CA ILE A 305 0.54 2.40 -15.20
C ILE A 305 0.27 1.35 -14.14
N SER A 306 -0.93 0.77 -14.17
CA SER A 306 -1.27 -0.46 -13.46
C SER A 306 -1.20 -1.64 -14.42
N PHE A 307 -0.74 -2.80 -13.95
CA PHE A 307 -0.68 -4.01 -14.77
C PHE A 307 -0.93 -5.25 -13.94
N VAL A 308 -1.34 -6.33 -14.61
CA VAL A 308 -1.62 -7.63 -14.01
C VAL A 308 -1.06 -8.72 -14.93
N PHE A 309 -0.45 -9.74 -14.33
CA PHE A 309 -0.03 -10.94 -15.05
C PHE A 309 -1.23 -11.85 -15.30
N MET A 310 -1.31 -12.39 -16.51
CA MET A 310 -2.28 -13.44 -16.82
C MET A 310 -1.94 -14.72 -16.05
N PRO A 311 -2.93 -15.49 -15.57
CA PRO A 311 -2.71 -16.76 -14.88
C PRO A 311 -1.92 -17.83 -15.66
N ASP A 312 -1.94 -17.81 -17.00
CA ASP A 312 -1.06 -18.67 -17.84
C ASP A 312 0.41 -18.20 -17.82
N ALA A 313 0.74 -17.09 -17.15
CA ALA A 313 2.07 -16.49 -17.07
C ALA A 313 2.74 -16.21 -18.44
N ARG A 314 1.96 -16.19 -19.53
CA ARG A 314 2.42 -15.88 -20.89
C ARG A 314 2.19 -14.43 -21.28
N GLY A 315 1.18 -13.79 -20.71
CA GLY A 315 0.77 -12.45 -21.06
C GLY A 315 0.68 -11.51 -19.87
N ILE A 316 0.71 -10.22 -20.18
CA ILE A 316 0.53 -9.12 -19.23
C ILE A 316 -0.53 -8.18 -19.79
N LEU A 317 -1.44 -7.74 -18.94
CA LEU A 317 -2.36 -6.65 -19.23
C LEU A 317 -1.86 -5.40 -18.54
N SER A 318 -1.74 -4.30 -19.27
CA SER A 318 -1.39 -3.00 -18.69
C SER A 318 -2.40 -1.94 -19.06
N ARG A 319 -2.63 -1.03 -18.12
CA ARG A 319 -3.53 0.11 -18.25
C ARG A 319 -2.73 1.38 -18.02
N GLY A 320 -2.83 2.33 -18.95
CA GLY A 320 -2.33 3.69 -18.80
C GLY A 320 -3.45 4.62 -18.35
N SER A 321 -3.22 5.37 -17.27
CA SER A 321 -4.18 6.35 -16.75
C SER A 321 -4.38 7.54 -17.68
N GLU A 322 -3.29 8.12 -18.20
CA GLU A 322 -3.33 9.33 -19.04
C GLU A 322 -3.72 8.98 -20.48
N ASP A 323 -3.15 7.92 -21.03
CA ASP A 323 -3.45 7.40 -22.37
C ASP A 323 -4.89 6.88 -22.49
N SER A 324 -5.53 6.55 -21.36
CA SER A 324 -6.83 5.88 -21.31
C SER A 324 -6.86 4.60 -22.17
N MET A 325 -5.73 3.90 -22.24
CA MET A 325 -5.53 2.69 -23.04
C MET A 325 -5.31 1.47 -22.16
N VAL A 326 -5.88 0.33 -22.57
CA VAL A 326 -5.56 -1.00 -22.04
C VAL A 326 -4.88 -1.80 -23.14
N LYS A 327 -3.72 -2.38 -22.84
CA LYS A 327 -2.88 -3.12 -23.81
C LYS A 327 -2.57 -4.51 -23.27
N LEU A 328 -2.65 -5.51 -24.15
CA LEU A 328 -2.25 -6.89 -23.90
C LEU A 328 -0.85 -7.13 -24.49
N TRP A 329 0.02 -7.76 -23.71
CA TRP A 329 1.41 -8.04 -24.09
C TRP A 329 1.72 -9.52 -23.99
N ASP A 330 2.47 -10.06 -24.93
CA ASP A 330 3.09 -11.39 -24.82
C ASP A 330 4.49 -11.24 -24.23
N ILE A 331 4.79 -11.98 -23.16
CA ILE A 331 6.12 -11.95 -22.51
C ILE A 331 7.19 -12.51 -23.45
N ARG A 332 6.85 -13.49 -24.31
CA ARG A 332 7.79 -14.09 -25.28
C ARG A 332 8.14 -13.11 -26.40
N LYS A 333 7.19 -12.22 -26.75
CA LYS A 333 7.33 -11.20 -27.79
C LYS A 333 6.98 -9.82 -27.23
N PHE A 334 7.80 -9.38 -26.28
CA PHE A 334 7.56 -8.17 -25.49
C PHE A 334 7.88 -6.84 -26.20
N ASN A 335 7.82 -6.80 -27.53
CA ASN A 335 8.16 -5.61 -28.32
C ASN A 335 6.94 -4.86 -28.87
N LYS A 336 5.79 -5.52 -28.98
CA LYS A 336 4.55 -4.97 -29.53
C LYS A 336 3.35 -5.48 -28.72
N PRO A 337 2.29 -4.66 -28.57
CA PRO A 337 1.06 -5.14 -27.97
C PRO A 337 0.38 -6.13 -28.92
N LEU A 338 -0.24 -7.17 -28.36
CA LEU A 338 -1.08 -8.12 -29.10
C LEU A 338 -2.44 -7.49 -29.46
N ALA A 339 -3.03 -6.79 -28.49
CA ALA A 339 -4.28 -6.08 -28.63
C ALA A 339 -4.22 -4.78 -27.83
N GLU A 340 -4.95 -3.77 -28.28
CA GLU A 340 -5.07 -2.48 -27.60
C GLU A 340 -6.49 -1.95 -27.72
N VAL A 341 -6.98 -1.32 -26.65
CA VAL A 341 -8.29 -0.68 -26.61
C VAL A 341 -8.18 0.69 -25.97
N SER A 342 -8.76 1.69 -26.64
CA SER A 342 -8.80 3.09 -26.23
C SER A 342 -10.16 3.47 -25.62
N GLY A 343 -10.21 4.65 -24.99
CA GLY A 343 -11.44 5.21 -24.39
C GLY A 343 -11.74 4.70 -22.98
N MET A 344 -10.79 4.01 -22.33
CA MET A 344 -10.93 3.44 -20.99
C MET A 344 -10.37 4.38 -19.92
N HIS A 345 -11.08 5.49 -19.69
CA HIS A 345 -10.64 6.57 -18.81
C HIS A 345 -10.49 6.12 -17.35
N ALA A 346 -9.36 6.48 -16.74
CA ALA A 346 -9.06 6.24 -15.34
C ALA A 346 -9.60 7.37 -14.45
N ALA A 347 -10.26 7.01 -13.36
CA ALA A 347 -10.77 7.97 -12.37
C ALA A 347 -9.66 8.55 -11.48
N ALA A 348 -8.66 7.73 -11.16
CA ALA A 348 -7.55 8.06 -10.27
C ALA A 348 -6.29 7.28 -10.66
N THR A 349 -5.15 7.73 -10.12
CA THR A 349 -3.83 7.12 -10.32
C THR A 349 -3.74 5.69 -9.81
N GLU A 350 -4.59 5.31 -8.85
CA GLU A 350 -4.65 3.98 -8.24
C GLU A 350 -5.57 3.02 -9.02
N SER A 351 -6.10 3.45 -10.17
CA SER A 351 -6.99 2.63 -10.96
C SER A 351 -6.33 1.34 -11.41
N ASN A 352 -6.95 0.22 -11.09
CA ASN A 352 -6.39 -1.10 -11.34
C ASN A 352 -7.15 -1.85 -12.44
N LEU A 353 -6.67 -3.07 -12.68
CA LEU A 353 -7.28 -4.10 -13.52
C LEU A 353 -7.54 -5.32 -12.62
N ALA A 354 -8.64 -6.03 -12.88
CA ALA A 354 -8.90 -7.32 -12.25
C ALA A 354 -9.22 -8.37 -13.32
N LEU A 355 -8.72 -9.58 -13.13
CA LEU A 355 -9.00 -10.71 -14.02
C LEU A 355 -10.10 -11.58 -13.44
N SER A 356 -10.90 -12.16 -14.31
CA SER A 356 -11.78 -13.24 -13.93
C SER A 356 -10.98 -14.49 -13.52
N PRO A 357 -11.53 -15.35 -12.65
CA PRO A 357 -10.90 -16.61 -12.27
C PRO A 357 -10.50 -17.50 -13.45
N ASP A 358 -11.31 -17.50 -14.50
CA ASP A 358 -11.08 -18.27 -15.73
C ASP A 358 -10.14 -17.58 -16.73
N SER A 359 -9.65 -16.37 -16.41
CA SER A 359 -8.79 -15.54 -17.27
C SER A 359 -9.38 -15.22 -18.64
N ARG A 360 -10.71 -15.29 -18.80
CA ARG A 360 -11.39 -14.95 -20.07
C ARG A 360 -11.87 -13.51 -20.10
N HIS A 361 -12.09 -12.90 -18.93
CA HIS A 361 -12.59 -11.55 -18.80
C HIS A 361 -11.65 -10.67 -18.00
N VAL A 362 -11.54 -9.41 -18.40
CA VAL A 362 -10.85 -8.34 -17.67
C VAL A 362 -11.88 -7.34 -17.22
N LEU A 363 -11.82 -6.95 -15.95
CA LEU A 363 -12.58 -5.84 -15.41
C LEU A 363 -11.72 -4.58 -15.41
N VAL A 364 -12.28 -3.51 -15.97
CA VAL A 364 -11.68 -2.18 -16.02
C VAL A 364 -12.65 -1.19 -15.39
N GLY A 365 -12.25 -0.55 -14.28
CA GLY A 365 -13.04 0.53 -13.70
C GLY A 365 -12.96 1.79 -14.55
N LEU A 366 -14.09 2.38 -14.92
CA LEU A 366 -14.19 3.58 -15.74
C LEU A 366 -14.55 4.80 -14.89
N GLY A 367 -13.79 5.88 -15.09
CA GLY A 367 -14.19 7.22 -14.68
C GLY A 367 -14.95 7.93 -15.81
N ARG A 368 -15.69 8.99 -15.45
CA ARG A 368 -16.28 9.90 -16.43
C ARG A 368 -15.20 10.51 -17.30
N SER A 369 -15.38 10.44 -18.62
CA SER A 369 -14.46 11.09 -19.55
C SER A 369 -14.54 12.61 -19.38
N PRO A 370 -13.39 13.33 -19.36
CA PRO A 370 -13.35 14.78 -19.35
C PRO A 370 -14.03 15.42 -20.56
N GLN A 371 -14.10 14.69 -21.68
CA GLN A 371 -14.59 15.20 -22.98
C GLN A 371 -16.12 15.14 -23.11
N GLY A 372 -16.84 14.60 -22.10
CA GLY A 372 -18.30 14.59 -22.09
C GLY A 372 -18.94 13.59 -23.06
N ASP A 373 -18.17 12.62 -23.56
CA ASP A 373 -18.54 11.64 -24.60
C ASP A 373 -19.62 10.61 -24.21
N GLY A 374 -20.43 10.89 -23.18
CA GLY A 374 -21.53 10.03 -22.74
C GLY A 374 -21.10 8.67 -22.18
N GLY A 375 -19.79 8.41 -22.06
CA GLY A 375 -19.26 7.26 -21.33
C GLY A 375 -19.51 7.42 -19.84
N GLY A 376 -20.59 6.82 -19.34
CA GLY A 376 -20.92 6.79 -17.92
C GLY A 376 -19.83 6.12 -17.09
N ALA A 377 -19.69 6.57 -15.83
CA ALA A 377 -18.88 5.87 -14.85
C ALA A 377 -19.43 4.45 -14.63
N GLY A 378 -18.55 3.46 -14.60
CA GLY A 378 -18.96 2.06 -14.56
C GLY A 378 -17.79 1.10 -14.62
N ILE A 379 -18.08 -0.17 -14.88
CA ILE A 379 -17.08 -1.22 -15.07
C ILE A 379 -17.21 -1.72 -16.50
N ALA A 380 -16.14 -1.66 -17.28
CA ALA A 380 -16.06 -2.36 -18.56
C ALA A 380 -15.55 -3.78 -18.33
N VAL A 381 -16.29 -4.75 -18.86
CA VAL A 381 -15.89 -6.16 -18.96
C VAL A 381 -15.37 -6.39 -20.37
N LEU A 382 -14.06 -6.61 -20.48
CA LEU A 382 -13.37 -6.90 -21.73
C LEU A 382 -13.09 -8.39 -21.85
N ASP A 383 -13.05 -8.91 -23.07
CA ASP A 383 -12.48 -10.23 -23.34
C ASP A 383 -10.95 -10.18 -23.24
N THR A 384 -10.30 -11.20 -22.70
CA THR A 384 -8.84 -11.25 -22.63
C THR A 384 -8.17 -11.56 -23.96
N SER A 385 -8.87 -12.20 -24.89
CA SER A 385 -8.32 -12.59 -26.20
C SER A 385 -8.13 -11.38 -27.12
N ASP A 386 -9.21 -10.63 -27.34
CA ASP A 386 -9.25 -9.52 -28.31
C ASP A 386 -9.38 -8.14 -27.65
N LEU A 387 -9.50 -8.06 -26.32
CA LEU A 387 -9.79 -6.84 -25.54
C LEU A 387 -11.10 -6.13 -25.87
N GLN A 388 -11.97 -6.71 -26.69
CA GLN A 388 -13.26 -6.11 -27.02
C GLN A 388 -14.17 -6.00 -25.80
N VAL A 389 -14.91 -4.89 -25.72
CA VAL A 389 -15.89 -4.63 -24.65
C VAL A 389 -17.09 -5.55 -24.85
N ARG A 390 -17.24 -6.57 -24.01
CA ARG A 390 -18.40 -7.48 -24.02
C ARG A 390 -19.59 -6.88 -23.28
N ARG A 391 -19.34 -6.24 -22.13
CA ARG A 391 -20.39 -5.66 -21.29
C ARG A 391 -19.88 -4.41 -20.58
N ARG A 392 -20.76 -3.42 -20.39
CA ARG A 392 -20.57 -2.30 -19.47
C ARG A 392 -21.55 -2.47 -18.31
N LEU A 393 -21.05 -2.34 -17.09
CA LEU A 393 -21.83 -2.41 -15.87
C LEU A 393 -21.90 -1.01 -15.29
N ASP A 394 -23.11 -0.50 -15.17
CA ASP A 394 -23.34 0.78 -14.52
C ASP A 394 -23.33 0.58 -13.01
N MET A 395 -22.58 1.43 -12.31
CA MET A 395 -22.62 1.40 -10.85
C MET A 395 -23.97 1.94 -10.37
N PRO A 396 -24.60 1.30 -9.36
CA PRO A 396 -25.91 1.75 -8.84
C PRO A 396 -25.87 3.15 -8.22
N PHE A 397 -24.67 3.65 -7.93
CA PHE A 397 -24.37 5.04 -7.59
C PHE A 397 -23.52 5.61 -8.72
N SER A 398 -23.91 6.79 -9.22
CA SER A 398 -23.37 7.42 -10.43
C SER A 398 -21.96 8.02 -10.25
N SER A 399 -21.01 7.29 -9.67
CA SER A 399 -19.65 7.79 -9.41
C SER A 399 -18.54 6.97 -10.05
N ASP A 400 -17.41 7.65 -10.23
CA ASP A 400 -16.23 7.14 -10.93
C ASP A 400 -15.64 5.94 -10.21
N VAL A 401 -15.35 4.87 -10.96
CA VAL A 401 -14.81 3.63 -10.38
C VAL A 401 -13.29 3.73 -10.27
N VAL A 402 -12.77 3.56 -9.06
CA VAL A 402 -11.33 3.63 -8.77
C VAL A 402 -10.72 2.24 -8.78
N SER A 403 -11.11 1.37 -7.86
CA SER A 403 -10.54 0.03 -7.72
C SER A 403 -11.57 -1.05 -8.00
N VAL A 404 -11.20 -2.10 -8.72
CA VAL A 404 -12.04 -3.27 -9.01
C VAL A 404 -11.30 -4.53 -8.58
N CYS A 405 -12.03 -5.51 -8.05
CA CYS A 405 -11.48 -6.80 -7.64
C CYS A 405 -12.51 -7.92 -7.85
N TRP A 406 -12.11 -8.99 -8.53
CA TRP A 406 -12.89 -10.21 -8.65
C TRP A 406 -12.29 -11.27 -7.73
N HIS A 407 -13.11 -11.92 -6.91
CA HIS A 407 -12.65 -13.02 -6.08
C HIS A 407 -12.26 -14.27 -6.91
N PRO A 408 -11.14 -14.95 -6.63
CA PRO A 408 -10.63 -16.05 -7.46
C PRO A 408 -11.46 -17.34 -7.42
N HIS A 409 -12.19 -17.61 -6.34
CA HIS A 409 -12.96 -18.86 -6.18
C HIS A 409 -14.47 -18.67 -6.11
N ILE A 410 -14.93 -17.43 -5.99
CA ILE A 410 -16.33 -17.09 -5.74
C ILE A 410 -16.70 -16.07 -6.79
N ASP A 411 -17.84 -16.25 -7.44
CA ASP A 411 -18.34 -15.32 -8.43
C ASP A 411 -18.91 -14.05 -7.77
N GLN A 412 -18.00 -13.22 -7.26
CA GLN A 412 -18.26 -11.93 -6.65
C GLN A 412 -17.27 -10.89 -7.18
N ILE A 413 -17.82 -9.75 -7.58
CA ILE A 413 -17.06 -8.60 -8.06
C ILE A 413 -17.26 -7.47 -7.06
N ALA A 414 -16.17 -6.91 -6.54
CA ALA A 414 -16.21 -5.68 -5.76
C ALA A 414 -15.64 -4.54 -6.60
N ALA A 415 -16.30 -3.38 -6.56
CA ALA A 415 -15.84 -2.16 -7.20
C ALA A 415 -15.99 -0.99 -6.24
N SER A 416 -14.97 -0.14 -6.16
CA SER A 416 -14.97 1.05 -5.35
C SER A 416 -15.25 2.29 -6.16
N SER A 417 -15.91 3.26 -5.53
CA SER A 417 -16.21 4.56 -6.12
C SER A 417 -15.40 5.69 -5.47
N SER A 418 -15.27 6.80 -6.20
CA SER A 418 -14.73 8.08 -5.72
C SER A 418 -15.45 8.64 -4.50
N ASP A 419 -16.72 8.30 -4.29
CA ASP A 419 -17.55 8.90 -3.24
C ASP A 419 -17.38 8.23 -1.87
N GLY A 420 -16.65 7.11 -1.81
CA GLY A 420 -16.55 6.30 -0.59
C GLY A 420 -17.50 5.10 -0.55
N SER A 421 -18.30 4.91 -1.61
CA SER A 421 -19.21 3.78 -1.78
C SER A 421 -18.50 2.61 -2.45
N ILE A 422 -18.86 1.38 -2.05
CA ILE A 422 -18.33 0.15 -2.62
C ILE A 422 -19.52 -0.70 -3.08
N GLY A 423 -19.51 -1.11 -4.34
CA GLY A 423 -20.52 -2.01 -4.91
C GLY A 423 -19.98 -3.42 -4.94
N VAL A 424 -20.70 -4.35 -4.33
CA VAL A 424 -20.41 -5.78 -4.42
C VAL A 424 -21.49 -6.45 -5.24
N PHE A 425 -21.12 -6.91 -6.44
CA PHE A 425 -21.97 -7.62 -7.38
C PHE A 425 -21.82 -9.12 -7.20
N TYR A 426 -22.93 -9.84 -7.23
CA TYR A 426 -22.98 -11.28 -7.08
C TYR A 426 -24.22 -11.85 -7.79
N ASP A 427 -24.25 -13.17 -7.93
CA ASP A 427 -25.48 -13.88 -8.26
C ASP A 427 -25.96 -14.72 -7.09
N LYS A 428 -27.28 -14.84 -6.90
CA LYS A 428 -27.86 -15.72 -5.87
C LYS A 428 -27.75 -17.19 -6.26
N GLU A 429 -27.76 -17.47 -7.56
CA GLU A 429 -27.62 -18.81 -8.08
C GLU A 429 -26.13 -19.11 -8.30
N GLY A 430 -25.60 -20.13 -7.64
CA GLY A 430 -24.22 -20.60 -7.82
C GLY A 430 -23.22 -20.13 -6.76
N VAL A 431 -23.46 -18.98 -6.12
CA VAL A 431 -22.56 -18.44 -5.09
C VAL A 431 -22.87 -19.04 -3.71
N ARG A 432 -21.83 -19.52 -3.02
CA ARG A 432 -21.88 -19.88 -1.59
C ARG A 432 -20.87 -19.02 -0.85
N GLY A 433 -21.32 -18.30 0.18
CA GLY A 433 -20.44 -17.44 1.00
C GLY A 433 -20.37 -15.97 0.55
N GLY A 434 -19.47 -15.21 1.17
CA GLY A 434 -19.29 -13.77 0.92
C GLY A 434 -20.56 -12.94 1.10
N ALA A 435 -20.82 -12.00 0.19
CA ALA A 435 -21.93 -11.05 0.26
C ALA A 435 -23.33 -11.68 0.42
N LEU A 436 -23.54 -12.92 -0.02
CA LEU A 436 -24.81 -13.62 0.16
C LEU A 436 -25.13 -13.88 1.64
N LEU A 437 -24.11 -14.02 2.49
CA LEU A 437 -24.27 -14.30 3.92
C LEU A 437 -24.93 -13.15 4.67
N CYS A 438 -24.67 -11.91 4.26
CA CYS A 438 -25.22 -10.72 4.91
C CYS A 438 -26.53 -10.24 4.25
N ALA A 439 -26.72 -10.48 2.94
CA ALA A 439 -27.87 -9.98 2.18
C ALA A 439 -29.25 -10.36 2.75
N GLY A 440 -29.38 -11.52 3.39
CA GLY A 440 -30.64 -12.01 3.99
C GLY A 440 -30.78 -11.75 5.49
N ARG A 441 -29.80 -11.13 6.15
CA ARG A 441 -29.82 -10.98 7.61
C ARG A 441 -30.66 -9.79 8.03
N ARG A 442 -31.36 -9.96 9.16
CA ARG A 442 -32.08 -8.85 9.79
C ARG A 442 -31.08 -7.85 10.34
N ILE A 443 -31.41 -6.57 10.23
CA ILE A 443 -30.67 -5.49 10.89
C ILE A 443 -30.71 -5.73 12.39
N ALA A 444 -29.54 -5.91 13.00
CA ALA A 444 -29.44 -6.12 14.44
C ALA A 444 -29.85 -4.82 15.12
N ARG A 445 -31.00 -4.81 15.80
CA ARG A 445 -31.34 -3.70 16.68
C ARG A 445 -30.38 -3.74 17.85
N ARG A 446 -29.42 -2.81 17.88
CA ARG A 446 -28.64 -2.55 19.08
C ARG A 446 -29.66 -2.22 20.16
N GLN A 447 -29.77 -3.06 21.19
CA GLN A 447 -30.43 -2.65 22.41
C GLN A 447 -29.60 -1.49 22.94
N VAL A 448 -30.04 -0.28 22.63
CA VAL A 448 -29.68 0.88 23.41
C VAL A 448 -30.40 0.62 24.72
N SER A 449 -29.73 -0.07 25.65
CA SER A 449 -30.10 0.05 27.04
C SER A 449 -29.93 1.53 27.33
N GLU A 450 -31.01 2.30 27.26
CA GLU A 450 -31.06 3.57 27.95
C GLU A 450 -30.68 3.23 29.38
N ILE A 451 -29.48 3.61 29.80
CA ILE A 451 -29.06 3.47 31.17
C ILE A 451 -29.86 4.54 31.92
N THR A 452 -31.14 4.28 32.18
CA THR A 452 -32.01 5.09 33.03
C THR A 452 -31.69 4.82 34.50
N GLY A 453 -30.41 4.88 34.83
CA GLY A 453 -29.88 4.63 36.16
C GLY A 453 -28.57 5.39 36.34
N PRO A 454 -28.27 5.84 37.57
CA PRO A 454 -26.98 6.47 37.83
C PRO A 454 -25.86 5.49 37.44
N ILE A 455 -24.85 5.97 36.71
CA ILE A 455 -23.64 5.20 36.40
C ILE A 455 -22.87 5.05 37.72
N ILE A 456 -23.10 3.95 38.43
CA ILE A 456 -22.43 3.64 39.69
C ILE A 456 -21.06 3.08 39.34
N THR A 457 -19.99 3.78 39.72
CA THR A 457 -18.63 3.24 39.62
C THR A 457 -18.53 1.98 40.51
N PRO A 458 -17.76 0.96 40.12
CA PRO A 458 -17.67 -0.29 40.90
C PRO A 458 -17.26 -0.07 42.36
N HIS A 459 -16.52 1.01 42.65
CA HIS A 459 -16.15 1.42 44.02
C HIS A 459 -17.24 2.17 44.81
N ALA A 460 -18.30 2.63 44.17
CA ALA A 460 -19.42 3.31 44.85
C ALA A 460 -20.44 2.30 45.42
N LEU A 461 -20.35 1.02 45.04
CA LEU A 461 -21.18 -0.03 45.60
C LEU A 461 -20.85 -0.26 47.08
N PRO A 462 -21.85 -0.41 47.97
CA PRO A 462 -21.64 -0.68 49.40
C PRO A 462 -20.75 -1.91 49.65
N LEU A 463 -20.80 -2.89 48.75
CA LEU A 463 -19.99 -4.11 48.80
C LEU A 463 -18.47 -3.87 48.65
N PHE A 464 -18.09 -2.75 48.01
CA PHE A 464 -16.70 -2.35 47.74
C PHE A 464 -16.29 -1.09 48.52
N LYS A 465 -17.17 -0.57 49.38
CA LYS A 465 -16.77 0.39 50.40
C LYS A 465 -16.03 -0.39 51.46
N ASP A 466 -14.71 -0.19 51.55
CA ASP A 466 -13.95 -0.60 52.71
C ASP A 466 -14.63 0.00 53.95
N GLU A 467 -15.31 -0.82 54.74
CA GLU A 467 -15.66 -0.47 56.12
C GLU A 467 -14.37 0.04 56.77
N PRO A 468 -14.39 1.15 57.52
CA PRO A 468 -13.21 1.65 58.22
C PRO A 468 -12.88 0.71 59.38
N SER A 469 -12.45 -0.51 59.07
CA SER A 469 -11.70 -1.33 60.00
C SER A 469 -10.46 -0.54 60.38
N ALA A 470 -10.18 -0.49 61.68
CA ALA A 470 -9.02 0.18 62.24
C ALA A 470 -7.75 -0.52 61.73
N ALA A 471 -7.34 -0.21 60.51
CA ALA A 471 -6.14 -0.76 59.90
C ALA A 471 -4.90 -0.21 60.64
N PRO A 472 -3.89 -1.04 60.91
CA PRO A 472 -2.69 -0.62 61.60
C PRO A 472 -1.99 0.50 60.81
N THR A 473 -1.43 1.46 61.56
CA THR A 473 -0.77 2.70 61.13
C THR A 473 0.25 2.56 59.98
N SER A 474 0.69 1.34 59.66
CA SER A 474 1.52 0.99 58.50
C SER A 474 0.85 1.30 57.14
N ALA A 475 -0.46 1.04 56.99
CA ALA A 475 -1.16 1.26 55.71
C ALA A 475 -1.33 2.76 55.37
N LYS A 476 -1.49 3.60 56.40
CA LYS A 476 -1.50 5.06 56.24
C LYS A 476 -0.14 5.60 55.77
N ARG A 477 0.97 4.99 56.18
CA ARG A 477 2.32 5.35 55.71
C ARG A 477 2.55 4.98 54.24
N ARG A 478 2.04 3.82 53.77
CA ARG A 478 2.11 3.46 52.33
C ARG A 478 1.27 4.39 51.45
N ARG A 479 0.03 4.70 51.85
CA ARG A 479 -0.84 5.63 51.08
C ARG A 479 -0.35 7.09 51.07
N ALA A 480 0.43 7.51 52.07
CA ALA A 480 1.08 8.82 52.07
C ALA A 480 2.25 8.91 51.08
N ALA A 481 2.95 7.80 50.82
CA ALA A 481 4.05 7.74 49.85
C ALA A 481 3.57 7.90 48.39
N GLU A 482 2.35 7.45 48.08
CA GLU A 482 1.74 7.55 46.74
C GLU A 482 1.11 8.93 46.44
N ARG A 483 1.05 9.84 47.42
CA ARG A 483 0.52 11.20 47.24
C ARG A 483 1.63 12.24 47.29
N THR A 484 2.55 12.18 46.32
CA THR A 484 3.52 13.27 46.13
C THR A 484 2.82 14.40 45.37
N LYS A 485 2.43 15.45 46.08
CA LYS A 485 2.02 16.71 45.43
C LYS A 485 3.24 17.30 44.70
N PRO A 486 3.06 17.94 43.53
CA PRO A 486 4.15 18.69 42.90
C PRO A 486 4.75 19.68 43.91
N GLY A 487 6.08 19.71 44.01
CA GLY A 487 6.80 20.60 44.91
C GLY A 487 6.56 22.06 44.54
N VAL A 488 6.45 22.92 45.56
CA VAL A 488 6.43 24.38 45.36
C VAL A 488 7.79 24.85 44.81
N PRO A 489 7.81 25.90 43.96
CA PRO A 489 9.05 26.48 43.45
C PRO A 489 10.00 26.84 44.60
N VAL A 490 11.28 26.51 44.45
CA VAL A 490 12.30 26.79 45.47
C VAL A 490 12.68 28.27 45.38
N TYR A 491 12.25 29.04 46.38
CA TYR A 491 12.69 30.42 46.58
C TYR A 491 13.98 30.43 47.41
N GLY A 492 15.06 30.99 46.87
CA GLY A 492 16.38 31.05 47.53
C GLY A 492 17.50 30.42 46.70
N HIS A 493 18.56 29.96 47.36
CA HIS A 493 19.65 29.19 46.73
C HIS A 493 19.18 27.76 46.43
N GLY A 494 19.59 27.22 45.29
CA GLY A 494 19.17 25.90 44.82
C GLY A 494 19.55 24.76 45.78
N SER A 495 18.74 23.71 45.83
CA SER A 495 18.94 22.54 46.69
C SER A 495 18.35 21.29 46.04
N GLY A 496 19.05 20.15 46.16
CA GLY A 496 18.55 18.85 45.70
C GLY A 496 18.40 18.70 44.17
N GLY A 497 19.20 19.43 43.38
CA GLY A 497 19.13 19.42 41.91
C GLY A 497 18.13 20.40 41.32
N ASN A 498 17.37 21.12 42.15
CA ASN A 498 16.49 22.21 41.71
C ASN A 498 17.21 23.55 41.85
N ILE A 499 17.25 24.33 40.77
CA ILE A 499 17.86 25.66 40.72
C ILE A 499 16.88 26.68 41.30
N GLY A 500 17.36 27.54 42.19
CA GLY A 500 16.55 28.58 42.82
C GLY A 500 16.30 29.77 41.89
N VAL A 501 15.13 30.40 42.01
CA VAL A 501 14.67 31.50 41.12
C VAL A 501 15.62 32.72 41.11
N ASN A 502 16.44 32.91 42.15
CA ASN A 502 17.40 34.01 42.20
C ASN A 502 18.68 33.74 41.40
N GLU A 503 19.12 32.48 41.29
CA GLU A 503 20.34 32.11 40.55
C GLU A 503 20.18 32.26 39.03
N THR A 504 18.95 32.15 38.52
CA THR A 504 18.65 32.39 37.10
C THR A 504 18.84 33.84 36.67
N GLN A 505 18.85 34.81 37.60
CA GLN A 505 19.04 36.22 37.25
C GLN A 505 20.46 36.50 36.72
N HIS A 506 21.48 35.84 37.28
CA HIS A 506 22.86 36.06 36.80
C HIS A 506 23.07 35.41 35.43
N ILE A 507 22.49 34.22 35.22
CA ILE A 507 22.52 33.52 33.93
C ILE A 507 21.78 34.33 32.86
N MET A 508 20.57 34.83 33.15
CA MET A 508 19.82 35.71 32.23
C MET A 508 20.58 36.99 31.90
N LYS A 509 21.24 37.62 32.88
CA LYS A 509 22.03 38.83 32.65
C LYS A 509 23.26 38.58 31.76
N THR A 510 23.74 37.34 31.70
CA THR A 510 24.86 36.92 30.85
C THR A 510 24.37 36.54 29.45
N LEU A 511 23.22 35.87 29.34
CA LEU A 511 22.55 35.56 28.07
C LEU A 511 22.04 36.80 27.34
N MET A 512 21.58 37.83 28.06
CA MET A 512 21.14 39.11 27.50
C MET A 512 22.27 39.94 26.86
N LYS A 513 23.54 39.53 26.98
CA LYS A 513 24.66 40.19 26.30
C LYS A 513 24.82 39.76 24.84
N ASP A 514 24.28 38.60 24.44
CA ASP A 514 24.29 38.16 23.04
C ASP A 514 23.12 38.80 22.28
N THR A 515 23.32 40.06 21.85
CA THR A 515 22.35 40.82 21.03
C THR A 515 22.33 40.39 19.56
N LEU A 516 23.15 39.40 19.18
CA LEU A 516 23.26 38.85 17.82
C LEU A 516 21.92 38.31 17.27
N ARG A 517 20.98 37.92 18.14
CA ARG A 517 19.65 37.45 17.74
C ARG A 517 18.67 38.57 17.39
N ASP A 518 18.91 39.78 17.87
CA ASP A 518 17.99 40.92 17.75
C ASP A 518 18.40 41.89 16.64
N GLU A 519 19.58 41.70 16.03
CA GLU A 519 20.02 42.53 14.90
C GLU A 519 19.46 42.03 13.57
N ASP A 520 18.85 42.94 12.79
CA ASP A 520 18.41 42.64 11.43
C ASP A 520 19.65 42.37 10.54
N PRO A 521 19.73 41.21 9.86
CA PRO A 521 20.88 40.85 9.03
C PRO A 521 21.18 41.90 7.95
N ARG A 522 20.18 42.67 7.49
CA ARG A 522 20.38 43.71 6.49
C ARG A 522 21.17 44.91 7.02
N GLU A 523 20.82 45.39 8.22
CA GLU A 523 21.52 46.51 8.84
C GLU A 523 22.94 46.12 9.23
N ALA A 524 23.12 44.90 9.74
CA ALA A 524 24.43 44.36 10.08
C ALA A 524 25.37 44.35 8.86
N LEU A 525 24.88 43.90 7.69
CA LEU A 525 25.67 43.89 6.45
C LEU A 525 25.99 45.31 5.94
N LEU A 526 25.04 46.24 6.02
CA LEU A 526 25.24 47.63 5.57
C LEU A 526 26.31 48.37 6.39
N ARG A 527 26.45 48.07 7.69
CA ARG A 527 27.50 48.65 8.55
C ARG A 527 28.91 48.33 8.05
N TYR A 528 29.11 47.15 7.45
CA TYR A 528 30.40 46.70 6.94
C TYR A 528 30.65 47.05 5.47
N ALA A 529 29.66 47.58 4.76
CA ALA A 529 29.81 47.95 3.34
C ALA A 529 30.88 49.02 3.12
N GLN A 530 30.89 50.08 3.94
CA GLN A 530 31.88 51.15 3.85
C GLN A 530 33.30 50.66 4.18
N VAL A 531 33.42 49.73 5.15
CA VAL A 531 34.71 49.13 5.54
C VAL A 531 35.24 48.24 4.42
N ALA A 532 34.37 47.46 3.78
CA ALA A 532 34.73 46.61 2.65
C ALA A 532 35.17 47.42 1.42
N GLU A 533 34.62 48.61 1.22
CA GLU A 533 35.07 49.54 0.16
C GLU A 533 36.42 50.19 0.50
N SER A 534 36.63 50.59 1.77
CA SER A 534 37.84 51.29 2.20
C SER A 534 39.06 50.39 2.38
N ASP A 535 38.86 49.14 2.81
CA ASP A 535 39.94 48.18 3.10
C ASP A 535 39.54 46.76 2.68
N PRO A 536 39.57 46.45 1.38
CA PRO A 536 39.15 45.15 0.87
C PRO A 536 40.24 44.10 1.12
N MET A 537 40.22 43.45 2.28
CA MET A 537 41.24 42.48 2.69
C MET A 537 41.14 41.10 2.02
N PHE A 538 39.93 40.61 1.68
CA PHE A 538 39.74 39.20 1.34
C PHE A 538 39.41 38.92 -0.15
N ILE A 539 38.58 39.75 -0.79
CA ILE A 539 38.05 39.44 -2.13
C ILE A 539 38.76 40.25 -3.22
N ALA A 540 38.86 41.58 -3.09
CA ALA A 540 39.46 42.41 -4.14
C ALA A 540 40.94 42.04 -4.47
N PRO A 541 41.81 41.67 -3.51
CA PRO A 541 43.17 41.26 -3.81
C PRO A 541 43.24 39.93 -4.57
N ALA A 542 42.29 39.01 -4.32
CA ALA A 542 42.23 37.70 -4.95
C ALA A 542 41.72 37.76 -6.41
N TYR A 543 40.98 38.80 -6.77
CA TYR A 543 40.38 38.98 -8.11
C TYR A 543 40.97 40.15 -8.91
N GLY A 544 41.96 40.87 -8.36
CA GLY A 544 42.63 41.99 -9.02
C GLY A 544 43.34 41.60 -10.33
N ASP A 545 43.85 40.37 -10.42
CA ASP A 545 44.63 39.91 -11.58
C ASP A 545 43.79 39.15 -12.64
N ASN A 546 42.60 38.62 -12.29
CA ASN A 546 41.94 37.57 -13.10
C ASN A 546 40.62 37.96 -13.78
N ASN A 547 40.10 39.19 -13.61
CA ASN A 547 38.85 39.59 -14.28
C ASN A 547 39.06 40.80 -15.20
N LYS A 548 39.52 40.55 -16.43
CA LYS A 548 39.16 41.43 -17.55
C LYS A 548 37.76 41.02 -18.01
N PRO A 549 36.70 41.79 -17.75
CA PRO A 549 35.39 41.45 -18.27
C PRO A 549 35.45 41.54 -19.80
N VAL A 550 35.28 40.40 -20.47
CA VAL A 550 35.08 40.36 -21.92
C VAL A 550 33.61 40.70 -22.15
N PHE A 551 33.32 41.98 -22.27
CA PHE A 551 32.02 42.39 -22.81
C PHE A 551 32.06 42.17 -24.32
N GLU A 552 31.10 41.39 -24.80
CA GLU A 552 30.80 41.30 -26.23
C GLU A 552 30.35 42.71 -26.66
N LYS A 553 31.09 43.32 -27.58
CA LYS A 553 30.66 44.60 -28.16
C LYS A 553 29.53 44.29 -29.11
N ASP A 554 28.30 44.47 -28.65
CA ASP A 554 27.14 44.52 -29.53
C ASP A 554 27.40 45.60 -30.58
N SER A 555 27.55 45.14 -31.81
CA SER A 555 27.55 45.99 -32.99
C SER A 555 26.09 46.18 -33.38
N ASP A 556 25.80 47.44 -33.70
CA ASP A 556 24.70 47.94 -34.50
C ASP A 556 23.52 48.57 -33.76
N ASP A 557 23.47 49.88 -34.00
CA ASP A 557 22.35 50.80 -33.94
C ASP A 557 21.01 50.14 -34.32
N GLU A 558 20.04 50.09 -33.40
CA GLU A 558 18.66 50.41 -33.73
C GLU A 558 17.99 51.16 -32.58
N SER A 559 17.53 52.37 -32.91
CA SER A 559 16.75 53.25 -32.06
C SER A 559 15.37 52.66 -31.75
N SER A 560 15.14 52.23 -30.51
CA SER A 560 13.78 52.05 -29.98
C SER A 560 13.54 53.01 -28.81
N THR A 561 12.77 54.06 -29.10
CA THR A 561 12.26 55.03 -28.15
C THR A 561 11.22 54.38 -27.23
N GLU A 562 11.62 53.84 -26.08
CA GLU A 562 10.66 53.45 -25.04
C GLU A 562 10.26 54.67 -24.20
N GLN A 563 8.99 55.07 -24.31
CA GLN A 563 8.38 56.11 -23.49
C GLN A 563 8.20 55.64 -22.04
N PRO A 564 8.43 56.49 -21.02
CA PRO A 564 8.18 56.12 -19.64
C PRO A 564 6.69 56.13 -19.32
N LEU A 565 6.19 54.99 -18.82
CA LEU A 565 4.84 54.84 -18.26
C LEU A 565 4.63 55.82 -17.09
N LYS A 566 3.70 56.76 -17.27
CA LYS A 566 3.26 57.73 -16.25
C LYS A 566 2.68 57.00 -15.04
N LYS A 567 3.23 57.28 -13.85
CA LYS A 567 2.60 56.98 -12.56
C LYS A 567 1.25 57.70 -12.46
N ARG A 568 0.16 56.95 -12.25
CA ARG A 568 -1.12 57.51 -11.78
C ARG A 568 -0.94 57.94 -10.33
N LYS A 569 -1.35 59.17 -10.04
CA LYS A 569 -1.57 59.66 -8.67
C LYS A 569 -2.71 58.91 -8.00
#